data_AF-A0A7C6RH71-F1
#
_entry.id   AF-A0A7C6RH71-F1
#
_cell.length_a   1.000
_cell.length_b   1.000
_cell.length_c   1.000
_cell.angle_alpha   90.00
_cell.angle_beta   90.00
_cell.angle_gamma   90.00
#
_symmetry.space_group_name_H-M   'P 1'
#
loop_
_entity.id
_entity.type
_entity.pdbx_description
1 polymer ?
#
loop_
_entity_poly.entity_id
_entity_poly.type
_entity_poly.pdbx_seq_one_letter_code
_entity_poly.pdbx_strand_id
1 'polypeptide(L)' 'MNKQPESATDIGSHFLARYWHRLDDGRFQCDLCPRLCKLHDGQRGACFVR' A
#
# COMPACT_ATOMS: atom_id res chain seq x y z
N MET A 1 -13.55 -22.91 32.82
CA MET A 1 -13.89 -21.53 33.23
C MET A 1 -12.61 -20.73 33.40
N ASN A 2 -12.61 -19.49 32.89
CA ASN A 2 -11.56 -18.46 32.87
C ASN A 2 -10.73 -18.48 31.58
N LYS A 3 -11.20 -17.78 30.53
CA LYS A 3 -11.10 -16.33 30.23
C LYS A 3 -9.83 -16.03 29.42
N GLN A 4 -10.05 -15.82 28.12
CA GLN A 4 -9.37 -14.98 27.12
C GLN A 4 -7.87 -14.66 27.30
N PRO A 5 -7.11 -14.66 26.20
CA PRO A 5 -6.26 -13.54 25.87
C PRO A 5 -6.95 -12.70 24.78
N GLU A 6 -7.54 -11.60 25.22
CA GLU A 6 -7.75 -10.42 24.40
C GLU A 6 -6.37 -9.83 24.04
N SER A 7 -6.08 -9.70 22.74
CA SER A 7 -5.25 -8.63 22.13
C SER A 7 -4.71 -9.11 20.77
N ALA A 8 -5.57 -9.08 19.75
CA ALA A 8 -5.12 -9.08 18.37
C ALA A 8 -4.70 -7.64 18.02
N THR A 9 -3.49 -7.26 18.41
CA THR A 9 -2.88 -5.99 18.01
C THR A 9 -2.76 -5.95 16.48
N ASP A 10 -3.47 -5.02 15.85
CA ASP A 10 -3.43 -4.69 14.41
C ASP A 10 -1.98 -4.54 13.92
N ILE A 11 -1.50 -5.49 13.10
CA ILE A 11 -0.09 -5.55 12.64
C ILE A 11 0.15 -4.63 11.43
N GLY A 12 -0.77 -3.75 11.05
CA GLY A 12 -0.48 -2.79 9.99
C GLY A 12 -1.68 -2.00 9.58
N SER A 13 -1.76 -0.76 10.05
CA SER A 13 -2.77 0.17 9.59
C SER A 13 -2.64 0.39 8.08
N HIS A 14 -3.65 -0.03 7.32
CA HIS A 14 -3.73 0.22 5.89
C HIS A 14 -4.25 1.65 5.65
N PHE A 15 -3.43 2.48 5.03
CA PHE A 15 -3.83 3.84 4.64
C PHE A 15 -4.14 3.89 3.15
N LEU A 16 -5.22 4.60 2.79
CA LEU A 16 -5.54 4.84 1.39
C LEU A 16 -4.44 5.66 0.71
N ALA A 17 -4.01 5.20 -0.46
CA ALA A 17 -3.07 5.94 -1.30
C ALA A 17 -3.76 7.19 -1.85
N ARG A 18 -3.09 8.35 -1.74
CA ARG A 18 -3.63 9.66 -2.18
C ARG A 18 -2.99 10.24 -3.44
N TYR A 19 -1.78 9.83 -3.77
CA TYR A 19 -0.95 10.46 -4.81
C TYR A 19 -0.59 9.44 -5.89
N TRP A 20 -1.60 9.10 -6.69
CA TRP A 20 -1.50 8.14 -7.77
C TRP A 20 -2.51 8.47 -8.86
N HIS A 21 -2.26 7.96 -10.06
CA HIS A 21 -3.24 7.97 -11.15
C HIS A 21 -3.19 6.67 -11.93
N ARG A 22 -4.30 6.35 -12.60
CA ARG A 22 -4.39 5.20 -13.50
C ARG A 22 -3.84 5.58 -14.86
N LEU A 23 -3.09 4.67 -15.46
CA LEU A 23 -2.57 4.77 -16.81
C LEU A 23 -3.55 4.12 -17.80
N ASP A 24 -3.46 4.52 -19.07
CA ASP A 24 -4.33 4.01 -20.13
C ASP A 24 -4.17 2.50 -20.37
N ASP A 25 -3.00 1.96 -20.02
CA ASP A 25 -2.70 0.52 -20.09
C ASP A 25 -3.23 -0.29 -18.89
N GLY A 26 -3.95 0.37 -17.98
CA GLY A 26 -4.58 -0.26 -16.81
C GLY A 26 -3.67 -0.36 -15.58
N ARG A 27 -2.43 0.13 -15.63
CA ARG A 27 -1.54 0.19 -14.46
C ARG A 27 -1.80 1.41 -13.58
N PHE A 28 -1.26 1.40 -12.37
CA PHE A 28 -1.28 2.56 -11.47
C PHE A 28 0.11 3.17 -11.34
N GLN A 29 0.24 4.47 -11.60
CA GLN A 29 1.48 5.21 -11.39
C GLN A 29 1.44 5.95 -10.05
N CYS A 30 2.52 5.86 -9.28
CA CYS A 30 2.71 6.67 -8.08
C CYS A 30 3.40 7.99 -8.42
N ASP A 31 2.78 9.11 -8.05
CA ASP A 31 3.29 10.45 -8.35
C ASP A 31 4.34 10.93 -7.35
N LEU A 32 4.45 10.27 -6.19
CA LEU A 32 5.48 10.57 -5.18
C LEU A 32 6.80 9.85 -5.45
N CYS A 33 6.81 8.82 -6.29
CA CYS A 33 8.01 8.03 -6.55
C CYS A 33 8.95 8.81 -7.49
N PRO A 34 10.26 8.95 -7.18
CA PRO A 34 11.21 9.62 -8.07
C PRO A 34 11.38 8.89 -9.42
N ARG A 35 11.03 7.59 -9.44
CA ARG A 35 11.09 6.72 -10.62
C ARG A 35 9.73 6.56 -11.30
N LEU A 36 8.68 7.25 -10.84
CA LEU A 36 7.32 7.14 -11.37
C LEU A 36 6.90 5.67 -11.55
N CYS A 37 7.06 4.88 -10.49
CA CYS A 37 6.81 3.44 -10.52
C CYS A 37 5.38 3.15 -11.00
N LYS A 38 5.25 2.18 -11.91
CA LYS A 38 3.97 1.70 -12.48
C LYS A 38 3.69 0.31 -11.94
N LEU A 39 2.61 0.16 -11.19
CA LEU A 39 2.23 -1.09 -10.55
C LEU A 39 1.16 -1.79 -11.38
N HIS A 40 1.31 -3.11 -11.49
CA HIS A 40 0.25 -4.00 -11.94
C HIS A 40 -0.73 -4.28 -10.80
N ASP A 41 -1.90 -4.82 -11.14
CA ASP A 41 -2.86 -5.27 -10.15
C ASP A 41 -2.24 -6.30 -9.19
N GLY A 42 -2.52 -6.17 -7.90
CA GLY A 42 -1.94 -7.00 -6.83
C GLY A 42 -0.45 -6.77 -6.51
N GLN A 43 0.25 -5.92 -7.28
CA GLN A 43 1.65 -5.59 -7.00
C GLN A 43 1.75 -4.60 -5.84
N ARG A 44 2.80 -4.72 -5.02
CA ARG A 44 3.13 -3.72 -3.98
C ARG A 44 4.27 -2.82 -4.44
N GLY A 45 4.12 -1.52 -4.22
CA GLY A 45 5.17 -0.55 -4.48
C GLY A 45 6.20 -0.55 -3.36
N ALA A 46 7.49 -0.46 -3.72
CA ALA A 46 8.58 -0.25 -2.77
C ALA A 46 9.30 1.05 -3.13
N CYS A 47 9.24 2.05 -2.23
CA CYS A 47 9.91 3.33 -2.41
C CYS A 47 10.83 3.57 -1.20
N PHE A 48 12.14 3.43 -1.41
CA PHE A 48 13.18 3.60 -0.39
C PHE A 48 13.66 5.05 -0.25
N VAL A 49 12.82 6.03 -0.64
CA VAL A 49 13.18 7.46 -0.51
C VAL A 49 12.99 7.99 0.91
N ARG A 50 12.80 7.09 1.89
CA ARG A 50 12.97 7.30 3.32
C ARG A 50 13.49 6.02 3.95
#